data_AF-A0A956C344-F1
#
_entry.id   AF-A0A956C344-F1
#
_cell.length_a   1.000
_cell.length_b   1.000
_cell.length_c   1.000
_cell.angle_alpha   90.00
_cell.angle_beta   90.00
_cell.angle_gamma   90.00
#
_symmetry.space_group_name_H-M   'P 1'
#
loop_
_entity.id
_entity.type
_entity.pdbx_description
1 polymer ?
#
loop_
_entity_poly.entity_id
_entity_poly.type
_entity_poly.pdbx_seq_one_letter_code
_entity_poly.pdbx_strand_id
1 'polypeptide(L)'
;MRTLIARPIAVALSFGFSLAALAACVGGDPPATAPAPSVTGDAGDAGDGVTCEAYCATVNKNCTGPNRQYRSDEECRRLCAFLSPGTAADRAQNTVGCRLANAKLGQSKEVCAAAGAWGGDVCGRRCETFCAINEASCGTLGGGAPYEKGDCLEKACPVLRFDPAVGDGPDQAFDGDDTLNCRAFHLVLATDNALATHCPHTALVSPTCQPRDAGGD
;
A
#
# COMPACT_ATOMS: atom_id res chain seq x y z
N MET A 1 13.14 32.97 42.42
CA MET A 1 14.13 31.95 42.86
C MET A 1 13.98 30.77 41.91
N ARG A 2 14.59 30.74 40.73
CA ARG A 2 15.98 30.31 40.41
C ARG A 2 16.38 28.99 41.07
N THR A 3 16.27 27.89 40.32
CA THR A 3 17.27 26.81 40.33
C THR A 3 17.43 26.27 38.90
N LEU A 4 18.49 26.72 38.22
CA LEU A 4 18.99 26.17 36.96
C LEU A 4 19.97 25.04 37.33
N ILE A 5 19.76 23.82 36.84
CA ILE A 5 20.70 22.71 36.97
C ILE A 5 21.30 22.44 35.60
N ALA A 6 22.52 22.92 35.39
CA ALA A 6 23.36 22.59 34.24
C ALA A 6 24.00 21.22 34.45
N ARG A 7 23.98 20.35 33.43
CA ARG A 7 24.79 19.12 33.40
C ARG A 7 25.90 19.26 32.35
N PRO A 8 27.10 18.75 32.64
CA PRO A 8 28.28 18.97 31.80
C PRO A 8 28.30 18.06 30.57
N ILE A 9 28.90 18.63 29.53
CA ILE A 9 29.26 18.04 28.25
C ILE A 9 30.44 17.08 28.46
N ALA A 10 30.34 15.85 27.94
CA ALA A 10 31.49 14.95 27.80
C ALA A 10 31.82 14.80 26.31
N VAL A 11 32.94 15.43 25.92
CA VAL A 11 33.60 15.26 24.63
C VAL A 11 34.50 14.02 24.74
N ALA A 12 34.34 13.04 23.86
CA ALA A 12 35.30 11.97 23.65
C ALA A 12 35.78 12.01 22.19
N LEU A 13 36.93 12.66 21.98
CA LEU A 13 37.78 12.48 20.81
C LEU A 13 38.54 11.15 20.95
N SER A 14 38.50 10.32 19.92
CA SER A 14 39.49 9.26 19.71
C SER A 14 39.90 9.22 18.25
N PHE A 15 41.17 9.60 18.02
CA PHE A 15 41.94 9.42 16.79
C PHE A 15 42.49 7.99 16.68
N GLY A 16 42.73 7.53 15.45
CA GLY A 16 43.77 6.53 15.15
C GLY A 16 43.31 5.44 14.18
N PHE A 17 43.62 5.56 12.88
CA PHE A 17 44.84 5.14 12.18
C PHE A 17 44.76 3.72 11.57
N SER A 18 44.80 3.69 10.24
CA SER A 18 45.42 2.70 9.33
C SER A 18 45.03 1.22 9.39
N LEU A 19 44.59 0.69 8.25
CA LEU A 19 45.45 -0.13 7.36
C LEU A 19 44.75 -0.34 6.01
N ALA A 20 45.49 -0.12 4.93
CA ALA A 20 45.10 -0.56 3.59
C ALA A 20 45.22 -2.09 3.51
N ALA A 21 44.17 -2.75 2.99
CA ALA A 21 44.25 -4.12 2.50
C ALA A 21 43.71 -4.15 1.05
N LEU A 22 44.63 -4.36 0.10
CA LEU A 22 44.28 -4.92 -1.20
C LEU A 22 43.74 -6.33 -0.97
N ALA A 23 42.49 -6.60 -1.37
CA ALA A 23 41.98 -7.95 -1.52
C ALA A 23 41.15 -8.05 -2.81
N ALA A 24 41.74 -8.79 -3.74
CA ALA A 24 41.18 -9.52 -4.86
C ALA A 24 39.69 -9.32 -5.23
N CYS A 25 39.49 -9.00 -6.51
CA CYS A 25 38.30 -9.35 -7.27
C CYS A 25 38.02 -10.87 -7.18
N VAL A 26 37.04 -11.24 -6.37
CA VAL A 26 36.35 -12.52 -6.49
C VAL A 26 34.90 -12.17 -6.82
N GLY A 27 34.48 -12.53 -8.04
CA GLY A 27 33.08 -12.42 -8.45
C GLY A 27 32.22 -13.23 -7.49
N GLY A 28 31.48 -12.53 -6.64
CA GLY A 28 30.37 -13.11 -5.91
C GLY A 28 29.16 -13.05 -6.83
N ASP A 29 28.65 -14.21 -7.22
CA ASP A 29 27.36 -14.34 -7.85
C ASP A 29 26.31 -13.53 -7.04
N PRO A 30 25.41 -12.79 -7.70
CA PRO A 30 24.34 -12.11 -7.00
C PRO A 30 23.58 -13.12 -6.13
N PRO A 31 23.25 -12.80 -4.87
CA PRO A 31 22.47 -13.69 -4.03
C PRO A 31 21.20 -14.03 -4.80
N ALA A 32 21.00 -15.32 -5.05
CA ALA A 32 19.81 -15.84 -5.70
C ALA A 32 18.60 -15.21 -5.02
N THR A 33 17.89 -14.37 -5.78
CA THR A 33 16.59 -13.81 -5.40
C THR A 33 15.79 -14.97 -4.84
N ALA A 34 15.46 -14.91 -3.54
CA ALA A 34 14.62 -15.92 -2.93
C ALA A 34 13.36 -16.03 -3.81
N PRO A 35 12.98 -17.24 -4.25
CA PRO A 35 11.78 -17.40 -5.03
C PRO A 35 10.63 -16.80 -4.22
N ALA A 36 9.88 -15.89 -4.84
CA ALA A 36 8.64 -15.39 -4.28
C ALA A 36 7.81 -16.61 -3.81
N PRO A 37 7.13 -16.55 -2.66
CA PRO A 37 6.31 -17.65 -2.21
C PRO A 37 5.29 -17.97 -3.31
N SER A 38 5.48 -19.13 -3.95
CA SER A 38 4.52 -19.71 -4.86
C SER A 38 3.29 -20.09 -4.04
N VAL A 39 2.36 -19.14 -3.92
CA VAL A 39 1.00 -19.41 -3.49
C VAL A 39 0.33 -20.24 -4.58
N THR A 40 0.57 -21.55 -4.56
CA THR A 40 -0.25 -22.54 -5.27
C THR A 40 -1.57 -22.68 -4.51
N GLY A 41 -2.35 -21.60 -4.52
CA GLY A 41 -3.76 -21.64 -4.15
C GLY A 41 -4.50 -22.33 -5.26
N ASP A 42 -5.07 -23.49 -4.96
CA ASP A 42 -5.99 -24.26 -5.79
C ASP A 42 -7.03 -23.32 -6.40
N ALA A 43 -6.95 -23.14 -7.72
CA ALA A 43 -7.86 -22.31 -8.50
C ALA A 43 -9.19 -23.04 -8.64
N GLY A 44 -9.97 -23.02 -7.55
CA GLY A 44 -11.36 -23.44 -7.57
C GLY A 44 -12.13 -22.65 -8.61
N ASP A 45 -12.50 -23.34 -9.68
CA ASP A 45 -13.51 -23.01 -10.69
C ASP A 45 -13.71 -21.51 -10.96
N ALA A 46 -12.91 -20.99 -11.90
CA ALA A 46 -13.04 -19.62 -12.41
C ALA A 46 -14.38 -19.45 -13.14
N GLY A 47 -15.43 -19.16 -12.37
CA GLY A 47 -16.71 -18.70 -12.91
C GLY A 47 -16.48 -17.54 -13.89
N ASP A 48 -16.83 -17.78 -15.15
CA ASP A 48 -16.95 -16.79 -16.24
C ASP A 48 -15.85 -15.70 -16.36
N GLY A 49 -14.58 -16.08 -16.22
CA GLY A 49 -13.48 -15.32 -16.83
C GLY A 49 -13.06 -14.01 -16.14
N VAL A 50 -13.30 -13.85 -14.84
CA VAL A 50 -12.73 -12.72 -14.08
C VAL A 50 -11.31 -13.05 -13.63
N THR A 51 -10.32 -12.47 -14.30
CA THR A 51 -8.90 -12.60 -13.95
C THR A 51 -8.29 -11.24 -13.63
N CYS A 52 -7.26 -11.22 -12.78
CA CYS A 52 -6.45 -10.02 -12.54
C CYS A 52 -5.83 -9.49 -13.84
N GLU A 53 -5.43 -10.36 -14.76
CA GLU A 53 -4.87 -9.97 -16.04
C GLU A 53 -5.89 -9.19 -16.90
N ALA A 54 -7.09 -9.73 -17.09
CA ALA A 54 -8.15 -9.08 -17.85
C ALA A 54 -8.59 -7.77 -17.20
N TYR A 55 -8.69 -7.74 -15.87
CA TYR A 55 -8.98 -6.55 -15.10
C TYR A 55 -7.92 -5.46 -15.27
N CYS A 56 -6.65 -5.78 -15.03
CA CYS A 56 -5.56 -4.81 -15.08
C CYS A 56 -5.39 -4.23 -16.49
N ALA A 57 -5.46 -5.06 -17.52
CA ALA A 57 -5.44 -4.59 -18.91
C ALA A 57 -6.63 -3.64 -19.20
N THR A 58 -7.82 -3.94 -18.67
CA THR A 58 -9.01 -3.11 -18.90
C THR A 58 -8.94 -1.78 -18.15
N VAL A 59 -8.60 -1.79 -16.87
CA VAL A 59 -8.56 -0.57 -16.05
C VAL A 59 -7.47 0.38 -16.53
N ASN A 60 -6.27 -0.13 -16.86
CA ASN A 60 -5.19 0.72 -17.36
C ASN A 60 -5.44 1.25 -18.78
N LYS A 61 -6.24 0.54 -19.59
CA LYS A 61 -6.70 1.04 -20.89
C LYS A 61 -7.73 2.17 -20.77
N ASN A 62 -8.71 2.02 -19.88
CA ASN A 62 -9.89 2.90 -19.86
C ASN A 62 -9.77 4.04 -18.82
N CYS A 63 -9.10 3.79 -17.69
CA CYS A 63 -8.86 4.78 -16.65
C CYS A 63 -7.45 5.35 -16.79
N THR A 64 -7.35 6.45 -17.53
CA THR A 64 -6.07 7.09 -17.91
C THR A 64 -6.02 8.55 -17.46
N GLY A 65 -4.85 9.18 -17.62
CA GLY A 65 -4.64 10.59 -17.27
C GLY A 65 -5.01 10.88 -15.81
N PRO A 66 -5.81 11.92 -15.52
CA PRO A 66 -6.25 12.24 -14.15
C PRO A 66 -7.08 11.14 -13.47
N ASN A 67 -7.65 10.21 -14.25
CA ASN A 67 -8.46 9.10 -13.74
C ASN A 67 -7.65 7.80 -13.59
N ARG A 68 -6.33 7.83 -13.81
CA ARG A 68 -5.47 6.64 -13.69
C ARG A 68 -5.51 6.07 -12.27
N GLN A 69 -5.65 4.75 -12.17
CA GLN A 69 -5.74 4.03 -10.89
C GLN A 69 -4.45 3.31 -10.49
N TYR A 70 -3.57 3.02 -11.45
CA TYR A 70 -2.30 2.31 -11.22
C TYR A 70 -1.18 2.90 -12.06
N ARG A 71 0.07 2.82 -11.58
CA ARG A 71 1.25 3.25 -12.36
C ARG A 71 1.52 2.32 -13.54
N SER A 72 1.23 1.04 -13.36
CA SER A 72 1.52 -0.01 -14.32
C SER A 72 0.57 -1.20 -14.17
N ASP A 73 0.56 -2.08 -15.17
CA ASP A 73 -0.11 -3.39 -15.07
C ASP A 73 0.47 -4.25 -13.95
N GLU A 74 1.76 -4.11 -13.68
CA GLU A 74 2.44 -4.88 -12.64
C GLU A 74 1.96 -4.46 -11.24
N GLU A 75 1.91 -3.15 -10.97
CA GLU A 75 1.36 -2.60 -9.73
C GLU A 75 -0.10 -3.05 -9.53
N CYS A 76 -0.90 -2.98 -10.60
CA CYS A 76 -2.28 -3.46 -10.58
C CYS A 76 -2.36 -4.94 -10.21
N ARG A 77 -1.56 -5.81 -10.86
CA ARG A 77 -1.59 -7.25 -10.60
C ARG A 77 -1.16 -7.60 -9.17
N ARG A 78 -0.17 -6.89 -8.62
CA ARG A 78 0.27 -7.07 -7.22
C ARG A 78 -0.87 -6.79 -6.24
N LEU A 79 -1.57 -5.68 -6.40
CA LEU A 79 -2.72 -5.34 -5.54
C LEU A 79 -3.90 -6.29 -5.79
N CYS A 80 -4.15 -6.67 -7.04
CA CYS A 80 -5.24 -7.57 -7.40
C CYS A 80 -5.09 -8.96 -6.77
N ALA A 81 -3.87 -9.44 -6.54
CA ALA A 81 -3.62 -10.71 -5.87
C ALA A 81 -4.17 -10.78 -4.44
N PHE A 82 -4.46 -9.63 -3.81
CA PHE A 82 -5.07 -9.55 -2.48
C PHE A 82 -6.60 -9.40 -2.51
N LEU A 83 -7.21 -9.28 -3.69
CA LEU A 83 -8.65 -9.13 -3.86
C LEU A 83 -9.29 -10.48 -4.17
N SER A 84 -10.49 -10.72 -3.64
CA SER A 84 -11.27 -11.88 -4.05
C SER A 84 -11.65 -11.75 -5.52
N PRO A 85 -11.49 -12.80 -6.35
CA PRO A 85 -11.82 -12.71 -7.77
C PRO A 85 -13.30 -12.39 -7.99
N GLY A 86 -14.19 -13.04 -7.23
CA GLY A 86 -15.64 -12.86 -7.37
C GLY A 86 -16.16 -13.36 -8.71
N THR A 87 -17.25 -12.76 -9.20
CA THR A 87 -17.90 -13.15 -10.46
C THR A 87 -18.13 -11.95 -11.38
N ALA A 88 -18.34 -12.20 -12.67
CA ALA A 88 -18.69 -11.16 -13.63
C ALA A 88 -20.05 -10.47 -13.33
N ALA A 89 -20.86 -11.03 -12.43
CA ALA A 89 -22.14 -10.47 -12.00
C ALA A 89 -22.01 -9.50 -10.81
N ASP A 90 -20.86 -9.44 -10.13
CA ASP A 90 -20.67 -8.60 -8.96
C ASP A 90 -20.76 -7.11 -9.32
N ARG A 91 -21.51 -6.32 -8.55
CA ARG A 91 -21.72 -4.88 -8.79
C ARG A 91 -21.50 -3.99 -7.58
N ALA A 92 -21.44 -4.58 -6.39
CA ALA A 92 -21.20 -3.86 -5.14
C ALA A 92 -20.24 -4.60 -4.19
N GLN A 93 -19.87 -5.83 -4.53
CA GLN A 93 -19.00 -6.68 -3.73
C GLN A 93 -17.55 -6.20 -3.84
N ASN A 94 -16.76 -6.40 -2.78
CA ASN A 94 -15.33 -6.12 -2.77
C ASN A 94 -14.55 -7.20 -3.55
N THR A 95 -14.76 -7.24 -4.87
CA THR A 95 -14.20 -8.26 -5.76
C THR A 95 -13.56 -7.64 -7.01
N VAL A 96 -12.73 -8.44 -7.68
CA VAL A 96 -12.19 -8.13 -9.01
C VAL A 96 -13.32 -8.04 -10.04
N GLY A 97 -14.36 -8.87 -9.93
CA GLY A 97 -15.52 -8.86 -10.81
C GLY A 97 -16.25 -7.51 -10.85
N CYS A 98 -16.51 -6.92 -9.68
CA CYS A 98 -17.10 -5.59 -9.58
C CYS A 98 -16.19 -4.50 -10.17
N ARG A 99 -14.88 -4.57 -9.88
CA ARG A 99 -13.90 -3.60 -10.41
C ARG A 99 -13.77 -3.70 -11.92
N LEU A 100 -13.76 -4.91 -12.48
CA LEU A 100 -13.75 -5.14 -13.92
C LEU A 100 -15.00 -4.57 -14.59
N ALA A 101 -16.17 -4.71 -13.97
CA ALA A 101 -17.41 -4.11 -14.48
C ALA A 101 -17.30 -2.58 -14.57
N ASN A 102 -16.75 -1.92 -13.54
CA ASN A 102 -16.50 -0.48 -13.56
C ASN A 102 -15.37 -0.08 -14.52
N ALA A 103 -14.30 -0.87 -14.61
CA ALA A 103 -13.20 -0.62 -15.53
C ALA A 103 -13.67 -0.60 -16.99
N LYS A 104 -14.61 -1.48 -17.37
CA LYS A 104 -15.23 -1.49 -18.71
C LYS A 104 -16.01 -0.20 -19.02
N LEU A 105 -16.53 0.48 -18.00
CA LEU A 105 -17.26 1.74 -18.11
C LEU A 105 -16.36 2.98 -17.95
N GLY A 106 -15.06 2.80 -17.66
CA GLY A 106 -14.13 3.85 -17.24
C GLY A 106 -14.15 5.07 -18.15
N GLN A 107 -14.71 6.18 -17.64
CA GLN A 107 -14.83 7.47 -18.35
C GLN A 107 -14.84 8.65 -17.36
N SER A 108 -15.43 8.49 -16.17
CA SER A 108 -15.45 9.51 -15.11
C SER A 108 -14.50 9.18 -13.96
N LYS A 109 -14.23 10.19 -13.11
CA LYS A 109 -13.44 10.03 -11.89
C LYS A 109 -14.06 8.99 -10.96
N GLU A 110 -15.38 9.01 -10.78
CA GLU A 110 -16.13 8.14 -9.87
C GLU A 110 -16.13 6.69 -10.35
N VAL A 111 -16.35 6.47 -11.65
CA VAL A 111 -16.32 5.13 -12.25
C VAL A 111 -14.90 4.56 -12.17
N CYS A 112 -13.88 5.37 -12.40
CA CYS A 112 -12.49 4.90 -12.28
C CYS A 112 -12.07 4.67 -10.84
N ALA A 113 -12.52 5.48 -9.88
CA ALA A 113 -12.34 5.20 -8.45
C ALA A 113 -12.98 3.87 -8.04
N ALA A 114 -14.20 3.58 -8.53
CA ALA A 114 -14.86 2.30 -8.32
C ALA A 114 -14.10 1.11 -8.96
N ALA A 115 -13.46 1.36 -10.09
CA ALA A 115 -12.61 0.40 -10.77
C ALA A 115 -11.22 0.24 -10.12
N GLY A 116 -10.80 1.13 -9.23
CA GLY A 116 -9.47 1.13 -8.61
C GLY A 116 -9.32 0.11 -7.46
N ALA A 117 -8.12 0.05 -6.88
CA ALA A 117 -7.80 -0.90 -5.82
C ALA A 117 -8.75 -0.77 -4.62
N TRP A 118 -9.06 0.47 -4.25
CA TRP A 118 -9.86 0.82 -3.07
C TRP A 118 -11.37 0.79 -3.30
N GLY A 119 -11.83 0.45 -4.52
CA GLY A 119 -13.23 0.17 -4.82
C GLY A 119 -14.17 1.38 -4.81
N GLY A 120 -13.69 2.57 -4.50
CA GLY A 120 -14.43 3.82 -4.66
C GLY A 120 -15.67 3.97 -3.78
N ASP A 121 -15.82 3.14 -2.73
CA ASP A 121 -17.07 2.92 -1.97
C ASP A 121 -18.24 2.33 -2.78
N VAL A 122 -17.95 1.84 -4.00
CA VAL A 122 -18.90 1.11 -4.87
C VAL A 122 -18.60 -0.39 -4.82
N CYS A 123 -17.38 -0.78 -5.14
CA CYS A 123 -16.91 -2.16 -5.09
C CYS A 123 -16.26 -2.48 -3.74
N GLY A 124 -17.00 -2.25 -2.66
CA GLY A 124 -16.49 -2.30 -1.28
C GLY A 124 -16.09 -0.93 -0.73
N ARG A 125 -16.05 -0.81 0.60
CA ARG A 125 -15.65 0.42 1.29
C ARG A 125 -14.13 0.58 1.28
N ARG A 126 -13.64 1.80 1.04
CA ARG A 126 -12.20 2.08 0.91
C ARG A 126 -11.39 1.58 2.11
N CYS A 127 -11.84 1.89 3.33
CA CYS A 127 -11.11 1.48 4.53
C CYS A 127 -11.13 -0.04 4.75
N GLU A 128 -12.25 -0.70 4.44
CA GLU A 128 -12.33 -2.16 4.56
C GLU A 128 -11.38 -2.84 3.58
N THR A 129 -11.36 -2.38 2.33
CA THR A 129 -10.43 -2.90 1.33
C THR A 129 -8.98 -2.63 1.72
N PHE A 130 -8.67 -1.43 2.22
CA PHE A 130 -7.35 -1.11 2.76
C PHE A 130 -6.95 -2.08 3.88
N CYS A 131 -7.80 -2.31 4.88
CA CYS A 131 -7.50 -3.20 5.99
C CYS A 131 -7.33 -4.65 5.54
N ALA A 132 -8.16 -5.14 4.63
CA ALA A 132 -8.04 -6.49 4.09
C ALA A 132 -6.69 -6.70 3.37
N ILE A 133 -6.29 -5.74 2.52
CA ILE A 133 -4.99 -5.81 1.83
C ILE A 133 -3.84 -5.65 2.83
N ASN A 134 -3.97 -4.77 3.82
CA ASN A 134 -2.96 -4.53 4.84
C ASN A 134 -2.68 -5.78 5.69
N GLU A 135 -3.72 -6.45 6.17
CA GLU A 135 -3.60 -7.68 6.94
C GLU A 135 -2.97 -8.80 6.10
N ALA A 136 -3.44 -8.96 4.85
CA ALA A 136 -2.93 -9.98 3.94
C ALA A 136 -1.47 -9.75 3.52
N SER A 137 -1.02 -8.50 3.41
CA SER A 137 0.34 -8.14 3.03
C SER A 137 1.23 -7.89 4.27
N CYS A 138 1.05 -6.76 4.94
CA CYS A 138 1.87 -6.32 6.08
C CYS A 138 1.75 -7.21 7.32
N GLY A 139 0.58 -7.82 7.56
CA GLY A 139 0.39 -8.77 8.65
C GLY A 139 1.00 -10.14 8.35
N THR A 140 0.67 -10.72 7.20
CA THR A 140 0.99 -12.12 6.88
C THR A 140 2.37 -12.30 6.24
N LEU A 141 2.82 -11.35 5.42
CA LEU A 141 4.07 -11.48 4.63
C LEU A 141 5.30 -10.86 5.31
N GLY A 142 5.21 -10.46 6.59
CA GLY A 142 6.37 -10.03 7.37
C GLY A 142 6.67 -8.53 7.35
N GLY A 143 5.64 -7.67 7.26
CA GLY A 143 5.77 -6.21 7.33
C GLY A 143 5.73 -5.62 8.74
N GLY A 144 5.88 -6.44 9.78
CA GLY A 144 5.82 -6.00 11.18
C GLY A 144 4.41 -5.83 11.74
N ALA A 145 3.36 -6.27 11.02
CA ALA A 145 1.97 -6.26 11.48
C ALA A 145 1.53 -4.92 12.11
N PRO A 146 1.29 -3.87 11.29
CA PRO A 146 0.99 -2.52 11.79
C PRO A 146 -0.32 -2.41 12.59
N TYR A 147 -1.12 -3.48 12.59
CA TYR A 147 -2.34 -3.64 13.35
C TYR A 147 -2.32 -5.02 14.01
N GLU A 148 -2.83 -5.09 15.24
CA GLU A 148 -3.28 -6.37 15.79
C GLU A 148 -4.44 -6.92 14.98
N LYS A 149 -4.70 -8.22 15.08
CA LYS A 149 -5.78 -8.87 14.32
C LYS A 149 -7.14 -8.20 14.62
N GLY A 150 -7.79 -7.69 13.59
CA GLY A 150 -9.08 -6.99 13.68
C GLY A 150 -8.98 -5.50 14.01
N ASP A 151 -7.87 -5.02 14.57
CA ASP A 151 -7.72 -3.63 15.01
C ASP A 151 -7.81 -2.62 13.86
N CYS A 152 -7.39 -3.01 12.65
CA CYS A 152 -7.49 -2.10 11.49
C CYS A 152 -8.95 -1.68 11.24
N LEU A 153 -9.87 -2.64 11.19
CA LEU A 153 -11.28 -2.34 10.94
C LEU A 153 -11.93 -1.65 12.13
N GLU A 154 -11.66 -2.12 13.34
CA GLU A 154 -12.35 -1.64 14.55
C GLU A 154 -11.86 -0.27 15.02
N LYS A 155 -10.54 -0.01 14.91
CA LYS A 155 -9.91 1.19 15.47
C LYS A 155 -9.54 2.21 14.41
N ALA A 156 -9.10 1.76 13.23
CA ALA A 156 -8.62 2.68 12.20
C ALA A 156 -9.78 3.23 11.35
N CYS A 157 -10.69 2.38 10.87
CA CYS A 157 -11.75 2.84 9.98
C CYS A 157 -12.72 3.89 10.55
N PRO A 158 -13.02 3.95 11.85
CA PRO A 158 -13.84 5.02 12.40
C PRO A 158 -13.17 6.40 12.40
N VAL A 159 -11.84 6.46 12.33
CA VAL A 159 -11.07 7.72 12.51
C VAL A 159 -10.28 8.14 11.27
N LEU A 160 -9.82 7.19 10.45
CA LEU A 160 -9.10 7.48 9.22
C LEU A 160 -10.06 8.05 8.17
N ARG A 161 -9.76 9.26 7.71
CA ARG A 161 -10.56 9.96 6.70
C ARG A 161 -9.95 9.80 5.32
N PHE A 162 -10.80 9.58 4.33
CA PHE A 162 -10.42 9.70 2.93
C PHE A 162 -10.56 11.15 2.47
N ASP A 163 -9.55 11.67 1.78
CA ASP A 163 -9.60 12.97 1.12
C ASP A 163 -9.99 12.79 -0.37
N PRO A 164 -11.20 13.18 -0.78
CA PRO A 164 -11.65 13.07 -2.17
C PRO A 164 -11.01 14.10 -3.11
N ALA A 165 -10.40 15.18 -2.59
CA ALA A 165 -9.68 16.15 -3.40
C ALA A 165 -8.43 15.53 -4.02
N VAL A 166 -7.80 14.63 -3.26
CA VAL A 166 -6.62 13.85 -3.65
C VAL A 166 -7.04 12.68 -4.56
N GLY A 167 -8.00 11.86 -4.12
CA GLY A 167 -8.49 10.71 -4.90
C GLY A 167 -7.65 9.43 -4.74
N ASP A 168 -7.96 8.42 -5.55
CA ASP A 168 -7.51 7.02 -5.38
C ASP A 168 -6.32 6.61 -6.29
N GLY A 169 -5.83 7.55 -7.12
CA GLY A 169 -4.83 7.26 -8.14
C GLY A 169 -3.39 7.12 -7.63
N PRO A 170 -2.47 6.61 -8.46
CA PRO A 170 -1.11 6.27 -8.07
C PRO A 170 -0.17 7.47 -7.88
N ASP A 171 -0.56 8.63 -8.44
CA ASP A 171 0.20 9.88 -8.39
C ASP A 171 -0.16 10.71 -7.16
N GLN A 172 -1.08 10.21 -6.35
CA GLN A 172 -1.61 10.87 -5.18
C GLN A 172 -0.78 10.52 -3.95
N ALA A 173 0.53 10.78 -4.04
CA ALA A 173 1.45 10.66 -2.92
C ALA A 173 1.17 11.79 -1.93
N PHE A 174 0.45 11.48 -0.85
CA PHE A 174 0.22 12.44 0.23
C PHE A 174 1.05 12.05 1.45
N ASP A 175 2.38 12.11 1.30
CA ASP A 175 3.27 11.98 2.45
C ASP A 175 3.01 13.17 3.39
N GLY A 176 2.74 12.90 4.67
CA GLY A 176 2.62 13.91 5.71
C GLY A 176 1.23 14.08 6.33
N ASP A 177 0.15 13.67 5.65
CA ASP A 177 -1.23 13.84 6.18
C ASP A 177 -1.80 12.53 6.76
N ASP A 178 -2.48 12.62 7.91
CA ASP A 178 -3.21 11.52 8.53
C ASP A 178 -4.55 11.26 7.82
N THR A 179 -4.41 10.68 6.64
CA THR A 179 -5.51 10.28 5.77
C THR A 179 -5.37 8.81 5.40
N LEU A 180 -6.50 8.23 5.00
CA LEU A 180 -6.51 6.92 4.35
C LEU A 180 -5.68 6.93 3.07
N ASN A 181 -5.64 8.05 2.33
CA ASN A 181 -4.88 8.20 1.08
C ASN A 181 -3.37 8.02 1.29
N CYS A 182 -2.78 8.69 2.29
CA CYS A 182 -1.36 8.53 2.66
C CYS A 182 -1.01 7.07 2.96
N ARG A 183 -1.87 6.40 3.73
CA ARG A 183 -1.66 5.03 4.19
C ARG A 183 -1.83 4.03 3.06
N ALA A 184 -2.84 4.24 2.21
CA ALA A 184 -3.06 3.47 0.99
C ALA A 184 -1.86 3.58 0.04
N PHE A 185 -1.30 4.77 -0.13
CA PHE A 185 -0.08 4.99 -0.92
C PHE A 185 1.09 4.15 -0.38
N HIS A 186 1.38 4.22 0.92
CA HIS A 186 2.42 3.38 1.50
C HIS A 186 2.12 1.89 1.43
N LEU A 187 0.85 1.49 1.49
CA LEU A 187 0.47 0.10 1.28
C LEU A 187 0.77 -0.37 -0.15
N VAL A 188 0.52 0.46 -1.17
CA VAL A 188 0.95 0.16 -2.54
C VAL A 188 2.47 -0.04 -2.61
N LEU A 189 3.25 0.87 -2.03
CA LEU A 189 4.71 0.76 -2.01
C LEU A 189 5.19 -0.50 -1.25
N ALA A 190 4.50 -0.86 -0.16
CA ALA A 190 4.82 -2.07 0.61
C ALA A 190 4.67 -3.34 -0.25
N THR A 191 3.64 -3.40 -1.11
CA THR A 191 3.42 -4.53 -2.03
C THR A 191 4.46 -4.62 -3.16
N ASP A 192 5.28 -3.58 -3.37
CA ASP A 192 6.38 -3.57 -4.34
C ASP A 192 7.72 -4.03 -3.72
N ASN A 193 7.67 -5.12 -2.94
CA ASN A 193 8.81 -5.75 -2.26
C ASN A 193 9.52 -4.89 -1.19
N ALA A 194 8.82 -3.92 -0.60
CA ALA A 194 9.37 -3.04 0.43
C ALA A 194 8.56 -3.06 1.74
N LEU A 195 8.03 -4.25 2.10
CA LEU A 195 7.16 -4.47 3.26
C LEU A 195 7.75 -3.88 4.55
N ALA A 196 8.99 -4.21 4.89
CA ALA A 196 9.62 -3.75 6.14
C ALA A 196 9.80 -2.22 6.22
N THR A 197 9.87 -1.55 5.06
CA THR A 197 10.03 -0.09 5.00
C THR A 197 8.68 0.62 5.08
N HIS A 198 7.68 0.16 4.31
CA HIS A 198 6.45 0.92 4.14
C HIS A 198 5.28 0.46 4.99
N CYS A 199 5.25 -0.80 5.46
CA CYS A 199 4.18 -1.27 6.33
C CYS A 199 4.04 -0.48 7.64
N PRO A 200 5.12 -0.05 8.33
CA PRO A 200 5.01 0.80 9.52
C PRO A 200 4.25 2.11 9.28
N HIS A 201 4.31 2.66 8.06
CA HIS A 201 3.62 3.91 7.72
C HIS A 201 2.11 3.75 7.55
N THR A 202 1.64 2.51 7.44
CA THR A 202 0.21 2.21 7.29
C THR A 202 -0.52 2.16 8.63
N ALA A 203 0.18 2.05 9.77
CA ALA A 203 -0.36 1.85 11.13
C ALA A 203 -1.10 3.07 11.67
N LEU A 204 -2.23 2.89 12.39
CA LEU A 204 -3.07 3.99 12.88
C LEU A 204 -2.29 5.19 13.45
N VAL A 205 -1.25 4.93 14.23
CA VAL A 205 -0.25 5.97 14.57
C VAL A 205 0.96 5.79 13.66
N SER A 206 1.15 6.72 12.72
CA SER A 206 2.21 6.64 11.70
C SER A 206 3.07 7.90 11.72
N PRO A 207 4.40 7.82 11.94
CA PRO A 207 5.29 9.00 11.90
C PRO A 207 5.30 9.72 10.54
N THR A 208 4.83 9.05 9.49
CA THR A 208 4.80 9.59 8.12
C THR A 208 3.43 10.13 7.73
N CYS A 209 2.35 9.46 8.13
CA CYS A 209 0.98 9.92 7.93
C CYS A 209 0.48 10.54 9.24
N GLN A 210 0.87 11.80 9.48
CA GLN A 210 0.62 12.50 10.75
C GLN A 210 -0.59 13.42 10.64
N PRO A 211 -1.38 13.59 11.72
CA PRO A 211 -2.40 14.63 11.74
C PRO A 211 -1.70 15.93 11.40
N ARG A 212 -2.23 16.73 10.45
CA ARG A 212 -1.72 18.09 10.30
C ARG A 212 -1.86 18.74 11.67
N ASP A 213 -0.73 18.98 12.32
CA ASP A 213 -0.72 19.71 13.58
C ASP A 213 -1.54 20.97 13.33
N ALA A 214 -2.60 21.17 14.10
CA ALA A 214 -3.57 22.25 13.88
C ALA A 214 -2.99 23.66 14.13
N GLY A 215 -1.67 23.85 14.00
CA GLY A 215 -0.98 25.12 14.26
C GLY A 215 0.54 25.01 14.21
N GLY A 216 1.10 24.45 13.14
CA GLY A 216 2.54 24.55 12.84
C GLY A 216 2.85 25.70 11.87
N ASP A 217 2.37 26.91 12.16
CA ASP A 217 2.76 28.16 11.50
C ASP A 217 3.77 28.93 12.38
#